data_AF-A0AAE1FEN1-F1
#
_entry.id   AF-A0AAE1FEN1-F1
#
_cell.length_a   1.000
_cell.length_b   1.000
_cell.length_c   1.000
_cell.angle_alpha   90.00
_cell.angle_beta   90.00
_cell.angle_gamma   90.00
#
_symmetry.space_group_name_H-M   'P 1'
#
loop_
_entity.id
_entity.type
_entity.pdbx_description
1 polymer ?
#
loop_
_entity_poly.entity_id
_entity_poly.type
_entity_poly.pdbx_seq_one_letter_code
_entity_poly.pdbx_strand_id
1 'polypeptide(L)'
;MKNVKQKRGNEIKHKKFRPNVQAKNQKKNQPKNKKNKLHIKFNEEDRREYLTGFRKRKRERREKALIKIKADIKAEIRRAKNDRANVVKKIMSQNQDLAEGLKEEDKEEEWIEEEEQKEVMVSRCGSATVEIKGLDLTSSHHHLGTNQMDNIKIEDQATKKQEKTSYEEDKVEEEDKMSKEKLTELGIHSRKDLVRSLKRSTSQVLKNSSVRKIKEARDARKQRKAHARVNREKKKRLKRKMNHR
;
A
#
# COMPACT_ATOMS: atom_id res chain seq x y z
N MET A 1 64.77 -22.88 -37.93
CA MET A 1 64.68 -22.44 -36.52
C MET A 1 63.22 -22.18 -36.16
N LYS A 2 62.75 -22.86 -35.10
CA LYS A 2 61.71 -22.52 -34.12
C LYS A 2 60.33 -21.97 -34.58
N ASN A 3 59.35 -22.88 -34.53
CA ASN A 3 57.98 -22.76 -33.99
C ASN A 3 57.57 -21.40 -33.37
N VAL A 4 56.40 -20.88 -33.76
CA VAL A 4 55.38 -20.40 -32.81
C VAL A 4 53.97 -20.66 -33.37
N LYS A 5 53.33 -21.72 -32.86
CA LYS A 5 51.87 -21.89 -32.91
C LYS A 5 51.24 -20.93 -31.90
N GLN A 6 50.51 -19.91 -32.35
CA GLN A 6 49.57 -19.20 -31.47
C GLN A 6 48.18 -19.84 -31.60
N LYS A 7 47.90 -20.77 -30.67
CA LYS A 7 46.54 -21.24 -30.39
C LYS A 7 45.90 -20.30 -29.35
N ARG A 8 44.56 -20.23 -29.41
CA ARG A 8 43.57 -19.94 -28.35
C ARG A 8 42.96 -18.54 -28.37
N GLY A 9 42.01 -18.33 -29.29
CA GLY A 9 40.85 -17.50 -29.00
C GLY A 9 39.97 -18.23 -27.98
N ASN A 10 39.88 -17.69 -26.77
CA ASN A 10 39.02 -18.20 -25.71
C ASN A 10 37.57 -17.79 -26.00
N GLU A 11 36.77 -18.71 -26.52
CA GLU A 11 35.31 -18.60 -26.47
C GLU A 11 34.89 -18.52 -25.00
N ILE A 12 34.36 -17.37 -24.57
CA ILE A 12 33.71 -17.21 -23.28
C ILE A 12 32.37 -17.96 -23.37
N LYS A 13 32.43 -19.27 -23.15
CA LYS A 13 31.23 -20.09 -22.95
C LYS A 13 30.55 -19.57 -21.70
N HIS A 14 29.38 -18.95 -21.85
CA HIS A 14 28.46 -18.70 -20.75
C HIS A 14 28.18 -20.03 -20.04
N LYS A 15 28.98 -20.34 -19.01
CA LYS A 15 28.72 -21.44 -18.09
C LYS A 15 27.42 -21.06 -17.40
N LYS A 16 26.32 -21.69 -17.82
CA LYS A 16 25.04 -21.63 -17.13
C LYS A 16 25.34 -21.94 -15.66
N PHE A 17 25.22 -20.94 -14.80
CA PHE A 17 25.34 -21.07 -13.37
C PHE A 17 24.18 -21.97 -12.93
N ARG A 18 24.41 -23.29 -12.95
CA ARG A 18 23.50 -24.24 -12.34
C ARG A 18 23.72 -24.07 -10.84
N PRO A 19 22.72 -23.63 -10.07
CA PRO A 19 22.87 -23.60 -8.63
C PRO A 19 23.30 -25.00 -8.20
N ASN A 20 24.34 -25.05 -7.37
CA ASN A 20 24.85 -26.27 -6.76
C ASN A 20 23.74 -26.83 -5.87
N VAL A 21 22.78 -27.54 -6.48
CA VAL A 21 21.82 -28.36 -5.77
C VAL A 21 22.65 -29.52 -5.27
N GLN A 22 23.24 -29.34 -4.08
CA GLN A 22 23.74 -30.42 -3.27
C GLN A 22 22.70 -31.52 -3.37
N ALA A 23 23.06 -32.61 -4.05
CA ALA A 23 22.17 -33.72 -4.31
C ALA A 23 21.66 -34.19 -2.95
N LYS A 24 20.43 -33.80 -2.60
CA LYS A 24 19.77 -34.29 -1.40
C LYS A 24 19.79 -35.80 -1.56
N ASN A 25 20.56 -36.47 -0.71
CA ASN A 25 20.70 -37.92 -0.65
C ASN A 25 19.33 -38.56 -0.93
N GLN A 26 19.17 -39.05 -2.16
CA GLN A 26 18.00 -39.84 -2.53
C GLN A 26 18.13 -41.12 -1.73
N LYS A 27 17.54 -41.15 -0.53
CA LYS A 27 17.46 -42.35 0.28
C LYS A 27 16.87 -43.43 -0.62
N LYS A 28 17.63 -44.50 -0.85
CA LYS A 28 17.21 -45.66 -1.64
C LYS A 28 15.78 -46.03 -1.20
N ASN A 29 14.87 -46.17 -2.17
CA ASN A 29 13.46 -46.51 -1.92
C ASN A 29 13.38 -47.91 -1.30
N GLN A 30 13.61 -48.00 0.00
CA GLN A 30 13.41 -49.22 0.76
C GLN A 30 11.91 -49.54 0.76
N PRO A 31 11.53 -50.81 0.65
CA PRO A 31 10.13 -51.22 0.70
C PRO A 31 9.48 -50.68 1.98
N LYS A 32 8.30 -50.06 1.84
CA LYS A 32 7.56 -49.47 2.96
C LYS A 32 6.99 -50.61 3.82
N ASN A 33 7.71 -50.97 4.88
CA ASN A 33 7.24 -51.91 5.89
C ASN A 33 6.19 -51.26 6.80
N LYS A 34 5.38 -52.06 7.53
CA LYS A 34 4.36 -51.55 8.47
C LYS A 34 4.89 -50.48 9.44
N LYS A 35 6.17 -50.61 9.87
CA LYS A 35 6.87 -49.64 10.74
C LYS A 35 7.29 -48.34 10.02
N ASN A 36 7.49 -48.39 8.70
CA ASN A 36 7.97 -47.27 7.88
C ASN A 36 6.83 -46.61 7.06
N LYS A 37 5.59 -47.11 7.19
CA LYS A 37 4.43 -46.54 6.49
C LYS A 37 3.97 -45.30 7.24
N LEU A 38 3.82 -44.19 6.50
CA LEU A 38 3.24 -42.97 7.02
C LEU A 38 1.74 -43.20 7.29
N HIS A 39 1.36 -43.25 8.57
CA HIS A 39 -0.03 -43.29 8.98
C HIS A 39 -0.57 -41.86 9.11
N ILE A 40 -1.26 -41.40 8.07
CA ILE A 40 -1.97 -40.12 8.11
C ILE A 40 -3.34 -40.37 8.75
N LYS A 41 -3.48 -39.98 10.01
CA LYS A 41 -4.79 -39.87 10.65
C LYS A 41 -5.27 -38.44 10.47
N PHE A 42 -6.43 -38.26 9.86
CA PHE A 42 -7.06 -36.96 9.80
C PHE A 42 -7.74 -36.70 11.14
N ASN A 43 -7.50 -35.53 11.71
CA ASN A 43 -8.37 -35.03 12.74
C ASN A 43 -9.75 -34.77 12.11
N GLU A 44 -10.80 -35.37 12.68
CA GLU A 44 -12.15 -35.26 12.13
C GLU A 44 -12.69 -33.83 12.21
N GLU A 45 -12.28 -33.08 13.23
CA GLU A 45 -12.69 -31.68 13.43
C GLU A 45 -12.09 -30.80 12.33
N ASP A 46 -10.78 -30.90 12.10
CA ASP A 46 -10.09 -30.20 11.02
C ASP A 46 -10.65 -30.60 9.64
N ARG A 47 -11.03 -31.86 9.47
CA ARG A 47 -11.69 -32.34 8.24
C ARG A 47 -13.05 -31.69 8.05
N ARG A 48 -13.88 -31.61 9.11
CA ARG A 48 -15.19 -30.95 9.08
C ARG A 48 -15.05 -29.47 8.79
N GLU A 49 -14.12 -28.78 9.44
CA GLU A 49 -13.83 -27.36 9.19
C GLU A 49 -13.28 -27.16 7.76
N TYR A 50 -12.43 -28.05 7.28
CA TYR A 50 -11.93 -27.99 5.91
C TYR A 50 -13.08 -28.16 4.89
N LEU A 51 -13.98 -29.12 5.08
CA LEU A 51 -15.08 -29.36 4.13
C LEU A 51 -16.15 -28.27 4.18
N THR A 52 -16.57 -27.83 5.37
CA THR A 52 -17.68 -26.87 5.54
C THR A 52 -17.23 -25.40 5.56
N GLY A 53 -15.96 -25.14 5.91
CA GLY A 53 -15.39 -23.81 6.09
C GLY A 53 -15.04 -23.04 4.80
N PHE A 54 -15.54 -23.45 3.63
CA PHE A 54 -15.23 -22.77 2.36
C PHE A 54 -15.61 -21.28 2.40
N ARG A 55 -16.76 -20.94 2.99
CA ARG A 55 -17.20 -19.54 3.16
C ARG A 55 -16.23 -18.76 4.07
N LYS A 56 -15.75 -19.38 5.15
CA LYS A 56 -14.75 -18.82 6.08
C LYS A 56 -13.43 -18.55 5.35
N ARG A 57 -12.84 -19.56 4.70
CA ARG A 57 -11.60 -19.41 3.90
C ARG A 57 -11.73 -18.41 2.75
N LYS A 58 -12.91 -18.34 2.11
CA LYS A 58 -13.16 -17.34 1.06
C LYS A 58 -13.18 -15.92 1.63
N ARG A 59 -13.71 -15.74 2.84
CA ARG A 59 -13.68 -14.45 3.55
C ARG A 59 -12.24 -14.09 3.93
N GLU A 60 -11.52 -15.00 4.58
CA GLU A 60 -10.12 -14.80 4.97
C GLU A 60 -9.22 -14.44 3.78
N ARG A 61 -9.35 -15.15 2.65
CA ARG A 61 -8.60 -14.80 1.43
C ARG A 61 -8.90 -13.40 0.93
N ARG A 62 -10.16 -12.95 1.02
CA ARG A 62 -10.55 -11.59 0.63
C ARG A 62 -9.98 -10.56 1.58
N GLU A 63 -10.01 -10.82 2.89
CA GLU A 63 -9.45 -9.95 3.93
C GLU A 63 -7.93 -9.83 3.78
N LYS A 64 -7.21 -10.95 3.65
CA LYS A 64 -5.77 -10.98 3.38
C LYS A 64 -5.41 -10.17 2.13
N ALA A 65 -6.18 -10.32 1.05
CA ALA A 65 -5.96 -9.53 -0.17
C ALA A 65 -6.21 -8.03 0.04
N LEU A 66 -7.20 -7.64 0.86
CA LEU A 66 -7.46 -6.24 1.19
C LEU A 66 -6.34 -5.65 2.03
N ILE A 67 -5.86 -6.38 3.05
CA ILE A 67 -4.74 -5.96 3.89
C ILE A 67 -3.49 -5.77 3.04
N LYS A 68 -3.18 -6.73 2.16
CA LYS A 68 -2.04 -6.63 1.24
C LYS A 68 -2.13 -5.40 0.35
N ILE A 69 -3.28 -5.15 -0.30
CA ILE A 69 -3.47 -3.95 -1.13
C ILE A 69 -3.29 -2.66 -0.31
N LYS A 70 -3.80 -2.60 0.93
CA LYS A 70 -3.60 -1.43 1.82
C LYS A 70 -2.11 -1.24 2.14
N ALA A 71 -1.40 -2.31 2.49
CA ALA A 71 0.02 -2.27 2.81
C ALA A 71 0.87 -1.84 1.61
N ASP A 72 0.58 -2.37 0.42
CA ASP A 72 1.26 -2.03 -0.83
C ASP A 72 1.05 -0.54 -1.17
N ILE A 73 -0.17 0.00 -1.00
CA ILE A 73 -0.43 1.44 -1.18
C ILE A 73 0.36 2.28 -0.18
N LYS A 74 0.41 1.89 1.10
CA LYS A 74 1.18 2.63 2.11
C LYS A 74 2.68 2.57 1.85
N ALA A 75 3.19 1.46 1.35
CA ALA A 75 4.60 1.33 0.95
C ALA A 75 4.91 2.25 -0.23
N GLU A 76 4.06 2.28 -1.26
CA GLU A 76 4.23 3.15 -2.43
C GLU A 76 4.19 4.64 -2.05
N ILE A 77 3.27 5.04 -1.17
CA ILE A 77 3.20 6.42 -0.65
C ILE A 77 4.49 6.79 0.08
N ARG A 78 4.99 5.91 0.96
CA ARG A 78 6.23 6.15 1.70
C ARG A 78 7.43 6.27 0.76
N ARG A 79 7.53 5.38 -0.23
CA ARG A 79 8.57 5.45 -1.26
C ARG A 79 8.52 6.78 -2.01
N ALA A 80 7.35 7.17 -2.53
CA ALA A 80 7.19 8.43 -3.26
C ALA A 80 7.50 9.67 -2.39
N LYS A 81 7.18 9.63 -1.08
CA LYS A 81 7.55 10.70 -0.14
C LYS A 81 9.07 10.77 0.08
N ASN A 82 9.72 9.63 0.26
CA ASN A 82 11.17 9.57 0.46
C ASN A 82 11.93 10.03 -0.79
N ASP A 83 11.51 9.56 -1.97
CA ASP A 83 12.09 9.99 -3.25
C ASP A 83 11.95 11.51 -3.42
N ARG A 84 10.78 12.06 -3.07
CA ARG A 84 10.56 13.51 -3.06
C ARG A 84 11.47 14.25 -2.09
N ALA A 85 11.59 13.78 -0.86
CA ALA A 85 12.43 14.41 0.16
C ALA A 85 13.90 14.43 -0.29
N ASN A 86 14.38 13.34 -0.89
CA ASN A 86 15.73 13.24 -1.45
C ASN A 86 15.94 14.22 -2.61
N VAL A 87 14.98 14.34 -3.52
CA VAL A 87 15.04 15.31 -4.63
C VAL A 87 15.05 16.74 -4.10
N VAL A 88 14.18 17.08 -3.14
CA VAL A 88 14.18 18.41 -2.51
C VAL A 88 15.54 18.69 -1.87
N LYS A 89 16.07 17.75 -1.07
CA LYS A 89 17.37 17.90 -0.40
C LYS A 89 18.51 18.11 -1.40
N LYS A 90 18.53 17.37 -2.52
CA LYS A 90 19.52 17.51 -3.61
C LYS A 90 19.44 18.89 -4.26
N ILE A 91 18.23 19.35 -4.62
CA ILE A 91 18.04 20.66 -5.26
C ILE A 91 18.40 21.80 -4.29
N MET A 92 18.05 21.66 -3.01
CA MET A 92 18.38 22.65 -1.98
C MET A 92 19.87 22.70 -1.67
N SER A 93 20.57 21.56 -1.60
CA SER A 93 22.03 21.55 -1.40
C SER A 93 22.79 22.18 -2.58
N GLN A 94 22.19 22.17 -3.76
CA GLN A 94 22.75 22.77 -4.98
C GLN A 94 22.44 24.28 -5.11
N ASN A 95 21.48 24.81 -4.35
CA ASN A 95 21.02 26.20 -4.44
C ASN A 95 20.95 26.84 -3.03
N GLN A 96 22.05 27.45 -2.58
CA GLN A 96 22.19 28.08 -1.26
C GLN A 96 21.09 29.12 -0.95
N ASP A 97 20.70 29.94 -1.94
CA ASP A 97 19.64 30.96 -1.79
C ASP A 97 18.26 30.38 -1.41
N LEU A 98 17.98 29.12 -1.77
CA LEU A 98 16.69 28.46 -1.47
C LEU A 98 16.69 27.76 -0.10
N ALA A 99 17.85 27.64 0.55
CA ALA A 99 18.03 26.88 1.79
C ALA A 99 17.77 27.69 3.06
N GLU A 100 17.94 29.01 3.02
CA GLU A 100 18.02 29.86 4.22
C GLU A 100 16.66 30.21 4.86
N GLY A 101 15.54 30.01 4.16
CA GLY A 101 14.22 30.52 4.60
C GLY A 101 13.37 29.65 5.55
N LEU A 102 13.83 28.50 6.07
CA LEU A 102 12.87 27.45 6.51
C LEU A 102 13.44 26.41 7.50
N LYS A 103 13.41 26.73 8.81
CA LYS A 103 13.50 25.71 9.88
C LYS A 103 12.13 25.30 10.45
N GLU A 104 11.03 25.89 9.98
CA GLU A 104 9.72 25.82 10.68
C GLU A 104 8.63 24.97 10.01
N GLU A 105 8.52 24.88 8.68
CA GLU A 105 7.32 24.28 8.04
C GLU A 105 7.34 22.73 7.96
N ASP A 106 8.50 22.06 8.08
CA ASP A 106 8.56 20.58 7.99
C ASP A 106 8.00 19.87 9.23
N LYS A 107 7.75 20.59 10.34
CA LYS A 107 7.09 20.03 11.54
C LYS A 107 5.57 19.87 11.38
N GLU A 108 4.93 20.58 10.47
CA GLU A 108 3.46 20.56 10.33
C GLU A 108 2.94 19.38 9.47
N GLU A 109 3.74 18.83 8.55
CA GLU A 109 3.30 17.71 7.69
C GLU A 109 3.49 16.31 8.32
N GLU A 110 4.18 16.20 9.45
CA GLU A 110 4.34 14.96 10.22
C GLU A 110 3.06 14.59 11.01
N TRP A 111 2.12 15.53 11.16
CA TRP A 111 0.88 15.40 11.94
C TRP A 111 -0.24 14.56 11.27
N ILE A 112 0.02 13.89 10.14
CA ILE A 112 -0.99 13.01 9.49
C ILE A 112 -0.81 11.52 9.87
N GLU A 113 0.20 11.17 10.67
CA GLU A 113 0.34 9.82 11.24
C GLU A 113 0.35 9.78 12.77
N GLU A 114 0.08 10.89 13.45
CA GLU A 114 -0.15 10.86 14.90
C GLU A 114 -1.58 10.41 15.18
N GLU A 115 -1.67 9.45 16.09
CA GLU A 115 -2.90 8.77 16.47
C GLU A 115 -3.98 9.80 16.82
N GLU A 116 -5.21 9.44 16.48
CA GLU A 116 -6.46 10.07 16.91
C GLU A 116 -6.55 9.97 18.45
N GLN A 117 -5.68 10.69 19.17
CA GLN A 117 -5.77 10.88 20.60
C GLN A 117 -7.00 11.75 20.80
N LYS A 118 -8.12 11.08 21.08
CA LYS A 118 -9.36 11.71 21.50
C LYS A 118 -9.06 12.46 22.79
N GLU A 119 -8.74 13.73 22.67
CA GLU A 119 -8.57 14.62 23.79
C GLU A 119 -9.92 14.71 24.52
N VAL A 120 -10.03 14.03 25.66
CA VAL A 120 -11.22 14.08 26.51
C VAL A 120 -11.00 15.23 27.49
N MET A 121 -11.63 16.36 27.23
CA MET A 121 -11.65 17.46 28.21
C MET A 121 -12.68 17.15 29.29
N VAL A 122 -12.21 17.02 30.53
CA VAL A 122 -13.05 16.84 31.71
C VAL A 122 -13.07 18.16 32.46
N SER A 123 -14.22 18.83 32.51
CA SER A 123 -14.42 20.05 33.28
C SER A 123 -15.42 19.82 34.41
N ARG A 124 -15.12 20.36 35.59
CA ARG A 124 -15.96 20.20 36.78
C ARG A 124 -16.86 21.42 36.94
N CYS A 125 -18.18 21.21 36.92
CA CYS A 125 -19.17 22.27 37.09
C CYS A 125 -19.93 22.00 38.39
N GLY A 126 -19.47 22.60 39.49
CA GLY A 126 -20.06 22.39 40.81
C GLY A 126 -19.86 20.97 41.34
N SER A 127 -20.95 20.29 41.73
CA SER A 127 -20.93 18.91 42.22
C SER A 127 -20.94 17.85 41.10
N ALA A 128 -21.11 18.25 39.84
CA ALA A 128 -21.14 17.36 38.69
C ALA A 128 -19.89 17.49 37.81
N THR A 129 -19.47 16.38 37.23
CA THR A 129 -18.37 16.32 36.27
C THR A 129 -18.95 16.16 34.87
N VAL A 130 -18.54 17.02 33.93
CA VAL A 130 -19.00 16.97 32.54
C VAL A 130 -17.83 16.56 31.66
N GLU A 131 -17.97 15.44 30.96
CA GLU A 131 -17.03 14.95 29.96
C GLU A 131 -17.46 15.40 28.58
N ILE A 132 -16.66 16.25 27.93
CA ILE A 132 -16.90 16.63 26.53
C ILE A 132 -16.01 15.75 25.66
N LYS A 133 -16.64 14.75 25.03
CA LYS A 133 -15.98 13.92 24.00
C LYS A 133 -16.07 14.64 22.66
N GLY A 134 -15.00 14.57 21.87
CA GLY A 134 -14.99 15.10 20.51
C GLY A 134 -16.21 14.62 19.72
N LEU A 135 -16.96 15.57 19.14
CA LEU A 135 -18.18 15.28 18.39
C LEU A 135 -17.79 14.55 17.09
N ASP A 136 -18.19 13.29 16.95
CA ASP A 136 -17.95 12.52 15.74
C ASP A 136 -18.88 12.99 14.61
N LEU A 137 -18.39 13.94 13.81
CA LEU A 137 -19.09 14.45 12.62
C LEU A 137 -19.23 13.40 11.50
N THR A 138 -18.52 12.26 11.61
CA THR A 138 -18.65 11.13 10.68
C THR A 138 -19.66 10.08 11.16
N SER A 139 -20.17 10.24 12.39
CA SER A 139 -21.21 9.38 12.95
C SER A 139 -22.45 9.43 12.07
N SER A 140 -22.99 8.26 11.74
CA SER A 140 -24.19 8.14 10.90
C SER A 140 -25.42 8.83 11.50
N HIS A 141 -25.35 9.34 12.72
CA HIS A 141 -26.43 10.01 13.41
C HIS A 141 -26.49 11.53 13.15
N HIS A 142 -25.45 12.16 12.58
CA HIS A 142 -25.34 13.62 12.45
C HIS A 142 -25.45 14.12 11.00
N HIS A 143 -26.33 13.50 10.20
CA HIS A 143 -26.55 13.89 8.82
C HIS A 143 -27.69 14.92 8.71
N LEU A 144 -27.36 16.19 8.49
CA LEU A 144 -28.32 17.16 7.97
C LEU A 144 -28.54 16.85 6.48
N GLY A 145 -29.61 16.11 6.17
CA GLY A 145 -30.05 15.84 4.81
C GLY A 145 -29.64 14.47 4.27
N THR A 146 -30.57 13.85 3.54
CA THR A 146 -30.51 12.46 3.09
C THR A 146 -29.61 12.27 1.88
N ASN A 147 -28.37 11.84 2.13
CA ASN A 147 -27.59 11.03 1.18
C ASN A 147 -26.84 9.94 1.94
N GLN A 148 -27.59 8.92 2.40
CA GLN A 148 -27.01 7.78 3.09
C GLN A 148 -26.31 6.85 2.08
N MET A 149 -25.00 6.70 2.22
CA MET A 149 -24.26 5.53 1.75
C MET A 149 -23.90 4.71 2.99
N ASP A 150 -24.48 3.52 3.11
CA ASP A 150 -24.21 2.60 4.21
C ASP A 150 -22.73 2.16 4.20
N ASN A 151 -21.92 2.76 5.07
CA ASN A 151 -20.54 2.32 5.29
C ASN A 151 -20.52 1.22 6.35
N ILE A 152 -20.13 0.02 5.89
CA ILE A 152 -19.90 -1.17 6.71
C ILE A 152 -18.69 -0.91 7.62
N LYS A 153 -18.93 -0.89 8.93
CA LYS A 153 -17.89 -0.87 9.98
C LYS A 153 -17.01 -2.12 9.86
N ILE A 154 -15.70 -1.93 9.76
CA ILE A 154 -14.68 -2.98 9.90
C ILE A 154 -13.81 -2.55 11.07
N GLU A 155 -13.91 -3.26 12.18
CA GLU A 155 -13.00 -3.13 13.33
C GLU A 155 -11.62 -3.68 12.95
N ASP A 156 -10.60 -2.84 13.07
CA ASP A 156 -9.20 -3.19 12.89
C ASP A 156 -8.59 -3.52 14.27
N GLN A 157 -8.29 -4.80 14.52
CA GLN A 157 -7.28 -5.21 15.51
C GLN A 157 -6.15 -5.90 14.76
N ALA A 158 -4.97 -5.27 14.71
CA ALA A 158 -3.75 -5.93 14.25
C ALA A 158 -2.53 -5.37 14.99
N THR A 159 -1.91 -6.26 15.75
CA THR A 159 -0.66 -6.09 16.49
C THR A 159 0.53 -5.93 15.54
N LYS A 160 1.36 -4.90 15.77
CA LYS A 160 2.61 -4.66 15.01
C LYS A 160 3.76 -5.45 15.63
N LYS A 161 4.37 -6.34 14.85
CA LYS A 161 5.79 -6.74 15.02
C LYS A 161 6.60 -6.02 13.95
N GLN A 162 7.63 -5.29 14.38
CA GLN A 162 8.56 -4.57 13.53
C GLN A 162 9.62 -5.54 13.00
N GLU A 163 9.80 -5.60 11.68
CA GLU A 163 11.01 -6.12 11.04
C GLU A 163 11.70 -4.97 10.29
N LYS A 164 12.92 -4.66 10.73
CA LYS A 164 13.87 -3.76 10.08
C LYS A 164 14.44 -4.49 8.87
N THR A 165 14.33 -3.91 7.68
CA THR A 165 15.09 -4.35 6.49
C THR A 165 15.99 -3.22 6.04
N SER A 166 17.28 -3.54 5.93
CA SER A 166 18.39 -2.71 5.48
C SER A 166 18.28 -2.46 3.97
N TYR A 167 18.42 -1.21 3.54
CA TYR A 167 18.53 -0.84 2.13
C TYR A 167 19.98 -0.94 1.68
N GLU A 168 20.22 -1.67 0.59
CA GLU A 168 21.46 -1.57 -0.20
C GLU A 168 21.40 -0.30 -1.05
N GLU A 169 22.54 0.38 -1.15
CA GLU A 169 22.74 1.60 -1.93
C GLU A 169 22.98 1.24 -3.40
N ASP A 170 21.99 1.53 -4.26
CA ASP A 170 22.19 1.52 -5.71
C ASP A 170 22.96 2.79 -6.14
N LYS A 171 24.01 2.57 -6.92
CA LYS A 171 24.82 3.62 -7.56
C LYS A 171 23.95 4.50 -8.46
N VAL A 172 23.87 5.78 -8.11
CA VAL A 172 23.21 6.82 -8.92
C VAL A 172 24.23 7.37 -9.91
N GLU A 173 23.94 7.24 -11.19
CA GLU A 173 24.67 7.87 -12.29
C GLU A 173 24.66 9.40 -12.14
N GLU A 174 25.76 10.06 -12.51
CA GLU A 174 25.91 11.52 -12.45
C GLU A 174 24.86 12.20 -13.34
N GLU A 175 23.77 12.68 -12.73
CA GLU A 175 22.81 13.56 -13.39
C GLU A 175 23.26 15.02 -13.31
N ASP A 176 23.22 15.67 -14.47
CA ASP A 176 23.56 17.07 -14.72
C ASP A 176 22.97 18.05 -13.68
N LYS A 177 23.80 18.99 -13.24
CA LYS A 177 23.42 20.09 -12.35
C LYS A 177 22.30 20.91 -13.00
N MET A 178 21.13 20.99 -12.36
CA MET A 178 20.04 21.87 -12.79
C MET A 178 20.41 23.32 -12.46
N SER A 179 20.76 24.11 -13.47
CA SER A 179 21.06 25.53 -13.31
C SER A 179 19.82 26.34 -12.93
N LYS A 180 20.03 27.49 -12.26
CA LYS A 180 18.98 28.44 -11.85
C LYS A 180 18.09 28.86 -13.02
N GLU A 181 18.68 29.03 -14.21
CA GLU A 181 17.99 29.38 -15.46
C GLU A 181 16.97 28.29 -15.88
N LYS A 182 17.34 27.02 -15.77
CA LYS A 182 16.42 25.90 -16.05
C LYS A 182 15.25 25.85 -15.07
N LEU A 183 15.45 26.23 -13.80
CA LEU A 183 14.36 26.31 -12.83
C LEU A 183 13.37 27.44 -13.16
N THR A 184 13.87 28.59 -13.60
CA THR A 184 13.03 29.73 -14.02
C THR A 184 12.29 29.45 -15.33
N GLU A 185 12.89 28.76 -16.30
CA GLU A 185 12.23 28.31 -17.53
C GLU A 185 11.06 27.35 -17.24
N LEU A 186 11.20 26.52 -16.20
CA LEU A 186 10.14 25.62 -15.73
C LEU A 186 9.09 26.32 -14.86
N GLY A 187 9.18 27.64 -14.70
CA GLY A 187 8.24 28.45 -13.93
C GLY A 187 8.39 28.28 -12.41
N ILE A 188 9.51 27.76 -11.93
CA ILE A 188 9.78 27.53 -10.50
C ILE A 188 10.55 28.73 -9.96
N HIS A 189 9.81 29.67 -9.37
CA HIS A 189 10.37 30.93 -8.87
C HIS A 189 10.60 30.91 -7.34
N SER A 190 10.00 29.96 -6.64
CA SER A 190 10.08 29.83 -5.18
C SER A 190 10.24 28.36 -4.75
N ARG A 191 10.82 28.14 -3.56
CA ARG A 191 10.81 26.82 -2.90
C ARG A 191 9.38 26.29 -2.75
N LYS A 192 8.39 27.16 -2.51
CA LYS A 192 6.97 26.75 -2.41
C LYS A 192 6.46 26.19 -3.75
N ASP A 193 6.90 26.75 -4.87
CA ASP A 193 6.56 26.25 -6.20
C ASP A 193 7.28 24.95 -6.54
N LEU A 194 8.54 24.81 -6.13
CA LEU A 194 9.30 23.55 -6.25
C LEU A 194 8.63 22.42 -5.45
N VAL A 195 8.27 22.70 -4.20
CA VAL A 195 7.57 21.76 -3.32
C VAL A 195 6.21 21.39 -3.93
N ARG A 196 5.47 22.37 -4.47
CA ARG A 196 4.16 22.15 -5.11
C ARG A 196 4.27 21.36 -6.41
N SER A 197 5.28 21.61 -7.24
CA SER A 197 5.50 20.85 -8.49
C SER A 197 5.87 19.40 -8.18
N LEU A 198 6.73 19.16 -7.19
CA LEU A 198 7.08 17.83 -6.68
C LEU A 198 5.89 17.12 -6.02
N LYS A 199 4.99 17.83 -5.32
CA LYS A 199 3.73 17.26 -4.81
C LYS A 199 2.81 16.81 -5.95
N ARG A 200 2.72 17.59 -7.04
CA ARG A 200 1.92 17.24 -8.21
C ARG A 200 2.49 16.02 -8.93
N SER A 201 3.80 15.97 -9.15
CA SER A 201 4.45 14.83 -9.82
C SER A 201 4.31 13.55 -9.01
N THR A 202 4.55 13.58 -7.70
CA THR A 202 4.38 12.42 -6.81
C THR A 202 2.92 11.95 -6.74
N SER A 203 1.95 12.88 -6.68
CA SER A 203 0.53 12.54 -6.77
C SER A 203 0.19 11.84 -8.09
N GLN A 204 0.81 12.26 -9.20
CA GLN A 204 0.63 11.64 -10.52
C GLN A 204 1.23 10.23 -10.58
N VAL A 205 2.43 10.03 -10.03
CA VAL A 205 3.05 8.70 -9.88
C VAL A 205 2.14 7.78 -9.06
N LEU A 206 1.63 8.25 -7.93
CA LEU A 206 0.72 7.48 -7.07
C LEU A 206 -0.59 7.16 -7.78
N LYS A 207 -1.16 8.09 -8.57
CA LYS A 207 -2.36 7.86 -9.41
C LYS A 207 -2.12 6.79 -10.48
N ASN A 208 -0.92 6.77 -11.05
CA ASN A 208 -0.57 5.85 -12.13
C ASN A 208 -0.14 4.46 -11.64
N SER A 209 0.09 4.29 -10.34
CA SER A 209 0.47 3.02 -9.74
C SER A 209 -0.54 1.90 -10.01
N SER A 210 -0.02 0.70 -10.33
CA SER A 210 -0.83 -0.47 -10.65
C SER A 210 -1.77 -0.85 -9.49
N VAL A 211 -1.26 -0.81 -8.25
CA VAL A 211 -2.01 -1.18 -7.05
C VAL A 211 -3.21 -0.25 -6.83
N ARG A 212 -3.03 1.06 -7.04
CA ARG A 212 -4.11 2.04 -6.91
C ARG A 212 -5.14 1.88 -8.02
N LYS A 213 -4.71 1.67 -9.27
CA LYS A 213 -5.62 1.38 -10.39
C LYS A 213 -6.48 0.13 -10.13
N ILE A 214 -5.89 -0.93 -9.58
CA ILE A 214 -6.62 -2.15 -9.20
C ILE A 214 -7.67 -1.84 -8.13
N LYS A 215 -7.33 -1.04 -7.11
CA LYS A 215 -8.27 -0.62 -6.06
C LYS A 215 -9.41 0.22 -6.64
N GLU A 216 -9.09 1.25 -7.42
CA GLU A 216 -10.07 2.14 -8.05
C GLU A 216 -11.02 1.37 -8.98
N ALA A 217 -10.50 0.46 -9.81
CA ALA A 217 -11.32 -0.39 -10.66
C ALA A 217 -12.25 -1.31 -9.85
N ARG A 218 -11.78 -1.85 -8.72
CA ARG A 218 -12.60 -2.66 -7.81
C ARG A 218 -13.74 -1.84 -7.20
N ASP A 219 -13.44 -0.62 -6.74
CA ASP A 219 -14.43 0.24 -6.09
C ASP A 219 -15.43 0.81 -7.10
N ALA A 220 -14.98 1.20 -8.29
CA ALA A 220 -15.85 1.55 -9.41
C ALA A 220 -16.81 0.39 -9.77
N ARG A 221 -16.32 -0.85 -9.77
CA ARG A 221 -17.18 -2.03 -10.00
C ARG A 221 -18.23 -2.22 -8.90
N LYS A 222 -17.88 -1.96 -7.63
CA LYS A 222 -18.85 -2.00 -6.52
C LYS A 222 -19.91 -0.91 -6.68
N GLN A 223 -19.49 0.33 -6.95
CA GLN A 223 -20.39 1.46 -7.16
C GLN A 223 -21.34 1.23 -8.34
N ARG A 224 -20.83 0.76 -9.49
CA ARG A 224 -21.67 0.39 -10.64
C ARG A 224 -22.73 -0.65 -10.29
N LYS A 225 -22.37 -1.67 -9.50
CA LYS A 225 -23.32 -2.70 -9.04
C LYS A 225 -24.35 -2.14 -8.07
N ALA A 226 -23.95 -1.28 -7.13
CA ALA A 226 -24.85 -0.63 -6.20
C ALA A 226 -25.85 0.27 -6.96
N HIS A 227 -25.36 1.12 -7.86
CA HIS A 227 -26.19 1.97 -8.70
C HIS A 227 -27.17 1.16 -9.58
N ALA A 228 -26.73 0.05 -10.16
CA ALA A 228 -27.59 -0.84 -10.92
C ALA A 228 -28.73 -1.45 -10.08
N ARG A 229 -28.47 -1.80 -8.80
CA ARG A 229 -29.51 -2.28 -7.88
C ARG A 229 -30.53 -1.19 -7.58
N VAL A 230 -30.07 0.01 -7.22
CA VAL A 230 -30.93 1.17 -6.96
C VAL A 230 -31.81 1.48 -8.17
N ASN A 231 -31.25 1.48 -9.37
CA ASN A 231 -32.03 1.74 -10.58
C ASN A 231 -33.04 0.64 -10.88
N ARG A 232 -32.70 -0.63 -10.62
CA ARG A 232 -33.65 -1.75 -10.76
C ARG A 232 -34.81 -1.61 -9.79
N GLU A 233 -34.55 -1.19 -8.55
CA GLU A 233 -35.59 -0.94 -7.55
C GLU A 233 -36.48 0.25 -7.92
N LYS A 234 -35.89 1.37 -8.37
CA LYS A 234 -36.64 2.52 -8.88
C LYS A 234 -37.58 2.12 -10.03
N LYS A 235 -37.09 1.35 -11.00
CA LYS A 235 -37.91 0.83 -12.11
C LYS A 235 -39.06 -0.08 -11.62
N LYS A 236 -38.80 -0.98 -10.67
CA LYS A 236 -39.84 -1.82 -10.06
C LYS A 236 -40.92 -0.99 -9.36
N ARG A 237 -40.53 0.05 -8.61
CA ARG A 237 -41.47 0.97 -7.94
C ARG A 237 -42.33 1.73 -8.95
N LEU A 238 -41.74 2.25 -10.02
CA LEU A 238 -42.49 2.92 -11.10
C LEU A 238 -43.49 1.99 -11.77
N LYS A 239 -43.09 0.75 -12.09
CA LYS A 239 -43.99 -0.25 -12.68
C LYS A 239 -45.18 -0.59 -11.76
N ARG A 240 -44.95 -0.69 -10.45
CA ARG A 240 -46.03 -0.88 -9.47
C ARG A 240 -47.01 0.29 -9.43
N LYS A 241 -46.52 1.53 -9.52
CA LYS A 241 -47.37 2.73 -9.57
C LYS A 241 -48.24 2.77 -10.83
N MET A 242 -47.68 2.37 -11.97
CA MET A 242 -48.42 2.30 -13.25
C MET A 242 -49.54 1.26 -13.22
N ASN A 243 -49.33 0.12 -12.55
CA ASN A 243 -50.31 -0.97 -12.46
C ASN A 243 -51.43 -0.74 -11.43
N HIS A 244 -51.40 0.38 -10.69
CA HIS A 244 -52.42 0.75 -9.70
C HIS A 244 -53.20 2.01 -10.11
N ARG A 245 -53.06 2.42 -11.38
CA ARG A 245 -53.81 3.48 -12.03
C ARG A 245 -54.65 2.87 -13.14
#